data_AF-A0A9E2B5V7-F1
#
_entry.id   AF-A0A9E2B5V7-F1
#
_cell.length_a   1.000
_cell.length_b   1.000
_cell.length_c   1.000
_cell.angle_alpha   90.00
_cell.angle_beta   90.00
_cell.angle_gamma   90.00
#
_symmetry.space_group_name_H-M   'P 1'
#
loop_
_entity.id
_entity.type
_entity.pdbx_description
1 polymer ?
#
loop_
_entity_poly.entity_id
_entity_poly.type
_entity_poly.pdbx_seq_one_letter_code
_entity_poly.pdbx_strand_id
1 'polypeptide(L)'
;MSFWIIAIALLALALVILLVPLVRTSRVQQADQRQQQNIQIAREKKQLLEAQLADGEIDQAAYDSAFLDLQTSLALELDNGEADGEKSRGKWMAVVVFLAIPLGSVALYLVYGEYRVIENPQLVTAVPQQQAATAPQMSLDEMVVAIKEKLRANPEDAEGWFVLGRALMGKQQYDQAVTAFQRSNDLLADEPGILFALADALAMQNDGNLLGEPEALVKRGLELAPRFPNGLWLAGMAAEQRKDYRAAHLYWTQLLPLIADNPGSVSEIKGLIAMLEEREPELAGIVNTGASLNLVVDISADLKSRSSPGAAVFVYAKAMQGPPMPLAVKKLQLSDLPVTLTLSDADAMMPTLKLSTFDQVIVGARVSSSGKPVAQTGDFYTELEAVDSKNPPAQITLTIDQVK
;
A
#
# COMPACT_ATOMS: atom_id res chain seq x y z
N MET A 1 20.78 -30.97 -4.13
CA MET A 1 19.99 -32.18 -3.78
C MET A 1 18.98 -31.93 -2.65
N SER A 2 19.37 -31.32 -1.52
CA SER A 2 18.47 -31.00 -0.39
C SER A 2 17.25 -30.14 -0.77
N PHE A 3 17.43 -29.12 -1.61
CA PHE A 3 16.33 -28.28 -2.09
C PHE A 3 15.23 -29.08 -2.81
N TRP A 4 15.63 -29.93 -3.78
CA TRP A 4 14.67 -30.74 -4.54
C TRP A 4 13.90 -31.71 -3.64
N ILE A 5 14.56 -32.27 -2.61
CA ILE A 5 13.91 -33.12 -1.61
C ILE A 5 12.85 -32.33 -0.83
N ILE A 6 13.17 -31.11 -0.39
CA ILE A 6 12.25 -30.25 0.36
C ILE A 6 11.07 -29.80 -0.53
N ALA A 7 11.35 -29.39 -1.77
CA ALA A 7 10.34 -28.96 -2.73
C ALA A 7 9.36 -30.10 -3.08
N ILE A 8 9.89 -31.31 -3.34
CA ILE A 8 9.06 -32.50 -3.58
C ILE A 8 8.25 -32.86 -2.33
N ALA A 9 8.83 -32.76 -1.13
CA ALA A 9 8.13 -33.05 0.11
C ALA A 9 6.97 -32.06 0.38
N LEU A 10 7.19 -30.76 0.15
CA LEU A 10 6.15 -29.73 0.30
C LEU A 10 5.04 -29.90 -0.74
N LEU A 11 5.39 -30.24 -1.98
CA LEU A 11 4.43 -30.48 -3.05
C LEU A 11 3.59 -31.74 -2.76
N ALA A 12 4.21 -32.81 -2.28
CA ALA A 12 3.51 -34.02 -1.85
C ALA A 12 2.57 -33.75 -0.67
N LEU A 13 3.00 -32.94 0.32
CA LEU A 13 2.17 -32.55 1.45
C LEU A 13 0.94 -31.75 1.02
N ALA A 14 1.10 -30.77 0.13
CA ALA A 14 -0.01 -29.99 -0.42
C ALA A 14 -1.01 -30.88 -1.18
N LEU A 15 -0.51 -31.87 -1.92
CA LEU A 15 -1.32 -32.84 -2.64
C LEU A 15 -2.14 -33.75 -1.70
N VAL A 16 -1.54 -34.20 -0.60
CA VAL A 16 -2.24 -34.97 0.43
C VAL A 16 -3.35 -34.14 1.08
N ILE A 17 -3.07 -32.88 1.43
CA ILE A 17 -4.06 -31.97 2.04
C ILE A 17 -5.26 -31.74 1.12
N LEU A 18 -5.03 -31.64 -0.20
CA LEU A 18 -6.11 -31.43 -1.18
C LEU A 18 -6.86 -32.72 -1.55
N LEU A 19 -6.17 -33.86 -1.69
CA LEU A 19 -6.78 -35.10 -2.13
C LEU A 19 -7.53 -35.85 -1.01
N VAL A 20 -7.02 -35.82 0.23
CA VAL A 20 -7.65 -36.54 1.35
C VAL A 20 -9.13 -36.14 1.56
N PRO A 21 -9.50 -34.85 1.64
CA PRO A 21 -10.90 -34.46 1.77
C PRO A 21 -11.74 -34.77 0.51
N LEU A 22 -11.10 -34.79 -0.66
CA LEU A 22 -11.78 -35.04 -1.95
C LEU A 22 -12.08 -36.54 -2.17
N VAL A 23 -11.25 -37.44 -1.63
CA VAL A 23 -11.44 -38.89 -1.71
C VAL A 23 -12.26 -39.41 -0.51
N ARG A 24 -12.25 -38.72 0.63
CA ARG A 24 -13.03 -39.06 1.84
C ARG A 24 -14.52 -38.71 1.77
N THR A 25 -15.10 -38.48 0.59
CA THR A 25 -16.57 -38.36 0.49
C THR A 25 -17.25 -39.69 0.85
N SER A 26 -17.89 -39.69 2.02
CA SER A 26 -18.75 -40.70 2.64
C SER A 26 -20.02 -41.03 1.84
N ARG A 27 -19.91 -41.30 0.53
CA ARG A 27 -21.08 -41.61 -0.31
C ARG A 27 -21.66 -43.00 -0.06
N VAL A 28 -20.82 -44.00 0.22
CA VAL A 28 -21.29 -45.37 0.50
C VAL A 28 -22.09 -45.43 1.81
N GLN A 29 -21.64 -44.69 2.83
CA GLN A 29 -22.26 -44.73 4.15
C GLN A 29 -23.57 -43.94 4.25
N GLN A 30 -23.75 -42.91 3.42
CA GLN A 30 -25.01 -42.15 3.36
C GLN A 30 -26.11 -42.86 2.57
N ALA A 31 -25.76 -43.61 1.52
CA ALA A 31 -26.73 -44.41 0.77
C ALA A 31 -27.29 -45.56 1.63
N ASP A 32 -26.39 -46.31 2.31
CA ASP A 32 -26.78 -47.37 3.23
C ASP A 32 -27.64 -46.85 4.40
N GLN A 33 -27.31 -45.68 4.97
CA GLN A 33 -28.09 -45.08 6.04
C GLN A 33 -29.50 -44.64 5.62
N ARG A 34 -29.65 -44.06 4.41
CA ARG A 34 -30.96 -43.64 3.89
C ARG A 34 -31.86 -44.83 3.60
N GLN A 35 -31.32 -45.87 2.99
CA GLN A 35 -32.07 -47.10 2.70
C GLN A 35 -32.52 -47.80 4.00
N GLN A 36 -31.66 -47.86 5.01
CA GLN A 36 -32.04 -48.39 6.33
C GLN A 36 -33.13 -47.56 7.02
N GLN A 37 -33.09 -46.23 6.90
CA GLN A 37 -34.13 -45.34 7.44
C GLN A 37 -35.48 -45.52 6.75
N ASN A 38 -35.52 -45.59 5.41
CA ASN A 38 -36.78 -45.76 4.67
C ASN A 38 -37.45 -47.11 4.97
N ILE A 39 -36.66 -48.18 5.09
CA ILE A 39 -37.16 -49.51 5.49
C ILE A 39 -37.77 -49.45 6.91
N GLN A 40 -37.14 -48.72 7.84
CA GLN A 40 -37.64 -48.60 9.21
C GLN A 40 -38.98 -47.83 9.24
N ILE A 41 -39.08 -46.72 8.51
CA ILE A 41 -40.34 -45.94 8.40
C ILE A 41 -41.46 -46.78 7.79
N ALA A 42 -41.17 -47.61 6.78
CA ALA A 42 -42.17 -48.48 6.19
C ALA A 42 -42.67 -49.56 7.18
N ARG A 43 -41.79 -50.10 8.03
CA ARG A 43 -42.19 -51.04 9.10
C ARG A 43 -43.12 -50.39 10.11
N GLU A 44 -42.81 -49.17 10.55
CA GLU A 44 -43.63 -48.43 11.51
C GLU A 44 -45.02 -48.13 10.94
N LYS A 45 -45.09 -47.68 9.66
CA LYS A 45 -46.37 -47.47 8.98
C LYS A 45 -47.19 -48.75 8.86
N LYS A 46 -46.55 -49.89 8.57
CA LYS A 46 -47.23 -51.19 8.54
C LYS A 46 -47.85 -51.54 9.90
N GLN A 47 -47.08 -51.39 10.98
CA GLN A 47 -47.58 -51.68 12.34
C GLN A 47 -48.77 -50.79 12.71
N LEU A 48 -48.74 -49.52 12.28
CA LEU A 48 -49.85 -48.61 12.50
C LEU A 48 -51.11 -49.05 11.73
N LEU A 49 -50.98 -49.45 10.47
CA LEU A 49 -52.11 -50.00 9.69
C LEU A 49 -52.67 -51.28 10.33
N GLU A 50 -51.80 -52.17 10.83
CA GLU A 50 -52.22 -53.39 11.54
C GLU A 50 -52.98 -53.07 12.83
N ALA A 51 -52.53 -52.05 13.59
CA ALA A 51 -53.22 -51.60 14.79
C ALA A 51 -54.59 -50.97 14.48
N GLN A 52 -54.68 -50.13 13.45
CA GLN A 52 -55.94 -49.51 13.01
C GLN A 52 -56.97 -50.55 12.57
N LEU A 53 -56.54 -51.62 11.91
CA LEU A 53 -57.41 -52.74 11.54
C LEU A 53 -57.88 -53.51 12.78
N ALA A 54 -56.98 -53.74 13.76
CA ALA A 54 -57.31 -54.43 15.00
C ALA A 54 -58.28 -53.64 15.88
N ASP A 55 -58.14 -52.31 15.91
CA ASP A 55 -59.01 -51.39 16.65
C ASP A 55 -60.33 -51.09 15.89
N GLY A 56 -60.47 -51.61 14.67
CA GLY A 56 -61.67 -51.45 13.83
C GLY A 56 -61.83 -50.05 13.22
N GLU A 57 -60.79 -49.23 13.23
CA GLU A 57 -60.78 -47.91 12.59
C GLU A 57 -60.81 -48.00 11.06
N ILE A 58 -60.26 -49.08 10.49
CA ILE A 58 -60.29 -49.39 9.06
C ILE A 58 -60.81 -50.82 8.85
N ASP A 59 -61.44 -51.05 7.70
CA ASP A 59 -61.86 -52.39 7.30
C ASP A 59 -60.75 -53.14 6.54
N GLN A 60 -60.94 -54.44 6.33
CA GLN A 60 -59.94 -55.30 5.69
C GLN A 60 -59.59 -54.83 4.27
N ALA A 61 -60.57 -54.32 3.51
CA ALA A 61 -60.35 -53.86 2.15
C ALA A 61 -59.50 -52.58 2.10
N ALA A 62 -59.74 -51.64 3.02
CA ALA A 62 -58.93 -50.44 3.18
C ALA A 62 -57.50 -50.77 3.62
N TYR A 63 -57.32 -51.73 4.53
CA TYR A 63 -55.99 -52.21 4.93
C TYR A 63 -55.23 -52.80 3.74
N ASP A 64 -55.85 -53.72 2.98
CA ASP A 64 -55.20 -54.40 1.86
C ASP A 64 -54.75 -53.42 0.78
N SER A 65 -55.57 -52.40 0.48
CA SER A 65 -55.22 -51.33 -0.46
C SER A 65 -54.05 -50.48 0.03
N ALA A 66 -54.10 -49.99 1.28
CA ALA A 66 -53.06 -49.15 1.85
C ALA A 66 -51.72 -49.90 2.00
N PHE A 67 -51.78 -51.19 2.29
CA PHE A 67 -50.61 -52.04 2.39
C PHE A 67 -49.96 -52.29 1.02
N LEU A 68 -50.75 -52.49 -0.03
CA LEU A 68 -50.26 -52.65 -1.40
C LEU A 68 -49.59 -51.37 -1.92
N ASP A 69 -50.16 -50.21 -1.63
CA ASP A 69 -49.54 -48.91 -1.95
C ASP A 69 -48.20 -48.73 -1.23
N LEU A 70 -48.13 -49.08 0.06
CA LEU A 70 -46.90 -49.02 0.85
C LEU A 70 -45.80 -49.94 0.28
N GLN A 71 -46.17 -51.16 -0.14
CA GLN A 71 -45.22 -52.09 -0.78
C GLN A 71 -44.71 -51.55 -2.12
N THR A 72 -45.61 -50.99 -2.92
CA THR A 72 -45.29 -50.42 -4.24
C THR A 72 -44.36 -49.21 -4.09
N SER A 73 -44.62 -48.32 -3.13
CA SER A 73 -43.76 -47.18 -2.85
C SER A 73 -42.37 -47.61 -2.36
N LEU A 74 -42.31 -48.61 -1.48
CA LEU A 74 -41.04 -49.11 -0.95
C LEU A 74 -40.23 -49.80 -2.04
N ALA A 75 -40.87 -50.58 -2.92
CA ALA A 75 -40.21 -51.22 -4.04
C ALA A 75 -39.63 -50.20 -5.03
N LEU A 76 -40.38 -49.15 -5.37
CA LEU A 76 -39.92 -48.07 -6.24
C LEU A 76 -38.76 -47.26 -5.62
N GLU A 77 -38.77 -47.01 -4.32
CA GLU A 77 -37.69 -46.31 -3.63
C GLU A 77 -36.40 -47.15 -3.53
N LEU A 78 -36.53 -48.47 -3.33
CA LEU A 78 -35.39 -49.39 -3.29
C LEU A 78 -34.73 -49.56 -4.67
N ASP A 79 -35.53 -49.58 -5.74
CA ASP A 79 -35.06 -49.69 -7.13
C ASP A 79 -34.39 -48.39 -7.61
N ASN A 80 -34.95 -47.23 -7.27
CA ASN A 80 -34.36 -45.91 -7.59
C ASN A 80 -33.07 -45.61 -6.79
N GLY A 81 -32.87 -46.23 -5.64
CA GLY A 81 -31.65 -46.10 -4.82
C GLY A 81 -30.38 -46.60 -5.51
N GLU A 82 -30.50 -47.51 -6.49
CA GLU A 82 -29.36 -47.99 -7.30
C GLU A 82 -29.09 -47.11 -8.54
N ALA A 83 -30.11 -46.40 -9.04
CA ALA A 83 -30.05 -45.67 -10.31
C ALA A 83 -29.51 -44.24 -10.21
N ASP A 84 -29.58 -43.58 -9.04
CA ASP A 84 -29.09 -42.21 -8.82
C ASP A 84 -27.58 -42.14 -8.51
N GLY A 85 -26.81 -43.03 -9.15
CA GLY A 85 -25.37 -42.88 -9.31
C GLY A 85 -25.05 -41.72 -10.27
N GLU A 86 -25.33 -40.47 -9.84
CA GLU A 86 -24.94 -39.26 -10.55
C GLU A 86 -23.48 -39.37 -11.01
N LYS A 87 -23.31 -39.47 -12.33
CA LYS A 87 -22.05 -39.64 -13.03
C LYS A 87 -20.99 -38.75 -12.39
N SER A 88 -19.97 -39.42 -11.88
CA SER A 88 -18.68 -38.95 -11.35
C SER A 88 -18.06 -37.75 -12.10
N ARG A 89 -18.66 -36.56 -12.02
CA ARG A 89 -18.10 -35.31 -12.55
C ARG A 89 -17.01 -34.73 -11.65
N GLY A 90 -16.96 -35.11 -10.37
CA GLY A 90 -15.94 -34.64 -9.42
C GLY A 90 -14.58 -35.35 -9.52
N LYS A 91 -14.53 -36.62 -9.95
CA LYS A 91 -13.25 -37.39 -9.98
C LYS A 91 -12.29 -36.91 -11.08
N TRP A 92 -12.79 -36.44 -12.22
CA TRP A 92 -11.91 -35.90 -13.27
C TRP A 92 -11.29 -34.56 -12.88
N MET A 93 -12.02 -33.71 -12.12
CA MET A 93 -11.45 -32.51 -11.52
C MET A 93 -10.32 -32.83 -10.53
N ALA A 94 -10.41 -33.93 -9.77
CA ALA A 94 -9.31 -34.39 -8.91
C ALA A 94 -8.04 -34.72 -9.72
N VAL A 95 -8.20 -35.38 -10.88
CA VAL A 95 -7.10 -35.71 -11.79
C VAL A 95 -6.52 -34.45 -12.45
N VAL A 96 -7.38 -33.51 -12.86
CA VAL A 96 -6.96 -32.23 -13.43
C VAL A 96 -6.17 -31.41 -12.41
N VAL A 97 -6.64 -31.31 -11.17
CA VAL A 97 -5.94 -30.59 -10.09
C VAL A 97 -4.62 -31.31 -9.73
N PHE A 98 -4.62 -32.65 -9.69
CA PHE A 98 -3.43 -33.47 -9.43
C PHE A 98 -2.33 -33.25 -10.47
N LEU A 99 -2.68 -33.06 -11.74
CA LEU A 99 -1.71 -32.83 -12.82
C LEU A 99 -1.35 -31.34 -12.97
N ALA A 100 -2.34 -30.45 -12.91
CA ALA A 100 -2.16 -29.02 -13.19
C ALA A 100 -1.32 -28.32 -12.13
N ILE A 101 -1.48 -28.66 -10.85
CA ILE A 101 -0.70 -28.02 -9.77
C ILE A 101 0.80 -28.33 -9.88
N PRO A 102 1.25 -29.60 -10.00
CA PRO A 102 2.69 -29.87 -10.15
C PRO A 102 3.24 -29.35 -11.47
N LEU A 103 2.55 -29.56 -12.59
CA LEU A 103 3.02 -29.08 -13.90
C LEU A 103 3.09 -27.56 -13.94
N GLY A 104 2.08 -26.87 -13.42
CA GLY A 104 2.06 -25.41 -13.33
C GLY A 104 3.14 -24.88 -12.39
N SER A 105 3.37 -25.54 -11.25
CA SER A 105 4.42 -25.15 -10.30
C SER A 105 5.82 -25.33 -10.90
N VAL A 106 6.07 -26.43 -11.62
CA VAL A 106 7.33 -26.67 -12.33
C VAL A 106 7.50 -25.67 -13.48
N ALA A 107 6.45 -25.39 -14.26
CA ALA A 107 6.52 -24.43 -15.36
C ALA A 107 6.78 -23.00 -14.87
N LEU A 108 6.07 -22.55 -13.83
CA LEU A 108 6.31 -21.25 -13.19
C LEU A 108 7.72 -21.17 -12.61
N TYR A 109 8.22 -22.25 -12.02
CA TYR A 109 9.59 -22.32 -11.53
C TYR A 109 10.63 -22.30 -12.65
N LEU A 110 10.34 -22.82 -13.85
CA LEU A 110 11.24 -22.73 -15.00
C LEU A 110 11.23 -21.34 -15.66
N VAL A 111 10.11 -20.62 -15.60
CA VAL A 111 9.98 -19.27 -16.20
C VAL A 111 10.49 -18.18 -15.25
N TYR A 112 10.13 -18.25 -13.97
CA TYR A 112 10.41 -17.21 -12.97
C TYR A 112 11.42 -17.65 -11.90
N GLY A 113 11.73 -18.93 -11.81
CA GLY A 113 12.69 -19.45 -10.85
C GLY A 113 14.11 -19.48 -11.42
N GLU A 114 15.06 -19.07 -10.60
CA GLU A 114 16.50 -19.08 -10.91
C GLU A 114 17.07 -20.51 -10.78
N TYR A 115 16.51 -21.51 -11.48
CA TYR A 115 16.86 -22.94 -11.28
C TYR A 115 18.35 -23.25 -11.48
N ARG A 116 19.02 -22.41 -12.28
CA ARG A 116 20.47 -22.47 -12.55
C ARG A 116 21.31 -22.39 -11.29
N VAL A 117 20.85 -21.63 -10.28
CA VAL A 117 21.54 -21.43 -9.00
C VAL A 117 21.58 -22.72 -8.14
N ILE A 118 20.62 -23.63 -8.36
CA ILE A 118 20.49 -24.86 -7.57
C ILE A 118 21.33 -26.00 -8.16
N GLU A 119 21.49 -26.02 -9.48
CA GLU A 119 22.41 -26.94 -10.17
C GLU A 119 23.87 -26.50 -10.03
N ASN A 120 24.13 -25.19 -10.00
CA ASN A 120 25.44 -24.61 -9.70
C ASN A 120 25.33 -23.64 -8.50
N PRO A 121 25.45 -24.13 -7.25
CA PRO A 121 25.49 -23.29 -6.04
C PRO A 121 26.62 -22.26 -6.06
N GLN A 122 27.63 -22.51 -6.90
CA GLN A 122 28.70 -21.58 -7.20
C GLN A 122 28.16 -20.28 -7.83
N LEU A 123 26.98 -20.19 -8.45
CA LEU A 123 26.46 -18.92 -9.00
C LEU A 123 26.14 -17.87 -7.92
N VAL A 124 26.01 -18.27 -6.65
CA VAL A 124 25.81 -17.34 -5.51
C VAL A 124 27.15 -16.95 -4.87
N THR A 125 28.13 -17.86 -4.89
CA THR A 125 29.45 -17.65 -4.29
C THR A 125 30.54 -17.33 -5.32
N ALA A 126 30.23 -17.36 -6.62
CA ALA A 126 31.12 -17.06 -7.71
C ALA A 126 31.05 -15.57 -8.11
N VAL A 127 31.35 -14.72 -7.14
CA VAL A 127 32.20 -13.56 -7.44
C VAL A 127 33.66 -14.01 -7.21
N PRO A 128 34.28 -14.73 -8.17
CA PRO A 128 35.65 -14.44 -8.52
C PRO A 128 35.63 -13.69 -9.86
N GLN A 129 36.29 -12.55 -9.83
CA GLN A 129 36.45 -11.51 -10.85
C GLN A 129 36.99 -11.96 -12.22
N GLN A 130 36.84 -13.21 -12.68
CA GLN A 130 37.62 -13.71 -13.82
C GLN A 130 36.87 -14.40 -14.97
N GLN A 131 35.53 -14.50 -14.98
CA GLN A 131 34.79 -15.08 -16.12
C GLN A 131 33.63 -14.23 -16.66
N ALA A 132 33.67 -12.92 -16.44
CA ALA A 132 32.89 -11.91 -17.20
C ALA A 132 33.44 -11.68 -18.63
N ALA A 133 33.91 -12.74 -19.30
CA ALA A 133 34.79 -12.63 -20.47
C ALA A 133 34.23 -13.21 -21.78
N THR A 134 32.92 -13.37 -21.95
CA THR A 134 32.35 -13.76 -23.27
C THR A 134 31.01 -13.15 -23.66
N ALA A 135 30.49 -12.20 -22.88
CA ALA A 135 29.72 -11.08 -23.45
C ALA A 135 30.52 -9.83 -23.07
N PRO A 136 30.79 -8.89 -24.00
CA PRO A 136 31.46 -7.65 -23.61
C PRO A 136 30.54 -6.92 -22.63
N GLN A 137 30.81 -7.05 -21.34
CA GLN A 137 30.36 -6.08 -20.35
C GLN A 137 31.06 -4.80 -20.74
N MET A 138 30.34 -3.97 -21.51
CA MET A 138 30.81 -2.66 -21.91
C MET A 138 31.31 -1.97 -20.66
N SER A 139 32.61 -1.71 -20.62
CA SER A 139 33.23 -0.99 -19.51
C SER A 139 32.53 0.34 -19.33
N LEU A 140 32.56 0.91 -18.13
CA LEU A 140 31.97 2.23 -17.89
C LEU A 140 32.53 3.29 -18.85
N ASP A 141 33.79 3.11 -19.29
CA ASP A 141 34.46 3.93 -20.31
C ASP A 141 33.83 3.78 -21.68
N GLU A 142 33.65 2.54 -22.15
CA GLU A 142 33.00 2.25 -23.43
C GLU A 142 31.54 2.74 -23.42
N MET A 143 30.84 2.61 -22.28
CA MET A 143 29.47 3.07 -22.12
C MET A 143 29.38 4.59 -22.27
N VAL A 144 30.26 5.34 -21.61
CA VAL A 144 30.33 6.80 -21.74
C VAL A 144 30.60 7.20 -23.20
N VAL A 145 31.52 6.51 -23.89
CA VAL A 145 31.80 6.77 -25.31
C VAL A 145 30.56 6.51 -26.17
N ALA A 146 29.89 5.36 -26.01
CA ALA A 146 28.71 5.01 -26.80
C ALA A 146 27.52 5.95 -26.54
N ILE A 147 27.31 6.37 -25.29
CA ILE A 147 26.29 7.37 -24.95
C ILE A 147 26.63 8.71 -25.62
N LYS A 148 27.89 9.16 -25.56
CA LYS A 148 28.34 10.40 -26.22
C LYS A 148 28.13 10.34 -27.74
N GLU A 149 28.43 9.23 -28.40
CA GLU A 149 28.17 9.09 -29.84
C GLU A 149 26.67 9.15 -30.18
N LYS A 150 25.82 8.48 -29.39
CA LYS A 150 24.36 8.56 -29.55
C LYS A 150 23.85 10.00 -29.39
N LEU A 151 24.34 10.71 -28.37
CA LEU A 151 23.95 12.11 -28.12
C LEU A 151 24.48 13.08 -29.17
N ARG A 152 25.57 12.77 -29.86
CA ARG A 152 25.98 13.55 -31.05
C ARG A 152 24.99 13.40 -32.20
N ALA A 153 24.44 12.21 -32.38
CA ALA A 153 23.42 11.96 -33.40
C ALA A 153 22.04 12.51 -33.00
N ASN A 154 21.73 12.53 -31.69
CA ASN A 154 20.50 13.08 -31.14
C ASN A 154 20.76 13.97 -29.91
N PRO A 155 21.07 15.27 -30.10
CA PRO A 155 21.45 16.17 -29.01
C PRO A 155 20.27 16.66 -28.16
N GLU A 156 19.03 16.33 -28.54
CA GLU A 156 17.80 16.71 -27.82
C GLU A 156 17.27 15.58 -26.92
N ASP A 157 18.01 14.49 -26.76
CA ASP A 157 17.67 13.37 -25.87
C ASP A 157 17.99 13.71 -24.40
N ALA A 158 17.02 14.31 -23.70
CA ALA A 158 17.15 14.68 -22.29
C ALA A 158 17.49 13.48 -21.39
N GLU A 159 16.90 12.31 -21.64
CA GLU A 159 17.15 11.09 -20.87
C GLU A 159 18.57 10.57 -21.12
N GLY A 160 19.03 10.58 -22.37
CA GLY A 160 20.40 10.23 -22.72
C GLY A 160 21.43 11.12 -22.02
N TRP A 161 21.18 12.42 -21.93
CA TRP A 161 22.02 13.35 -21.16
C TRP A 161 22.01 13.05 -19.65
N PHE A 162 20.86 12.68 -19.08
CA PHE A 162 20.76 12.26 -17.68
C PHE A 162 21.57 10.98 -17.41
N VAL A 163 21.44 9.97 -18.28
CA VAL A 163 22.20 8.71 -18.15
C VAL A 163 23.70 8.96 -18.29
N LEU A 164 24.12 9.84 -19.22
CA LEU A 164 25.52 10.26 -19.33
C LEU A 164 26.02 10.89 -18.03
N GLY A 165 25.24 11.81 -17.44
CA GLY A 165 25.57 12.43 -16.16
C GLY A 165 25.79 11.40 -15.05
N ARG A 166 24.90 10.41 -14.92
CA ARG A 166 25.05 9.33 -13.93
C ARG A 166 26.28 8.45 -14.16
N ALA A 167 26.57 8.11 -15.41
CA ALA A 167 27.78 7.35 -15.75
C ALA A 167 29.05 8.13 -15.38
N LEU A 168 29.08 9.44 -15.63
CA LEU A 168 30.18 10.33 -15.28
C LEU A 168 30.32 10.53 -13.77
N MET A 169 29.22 10.59 -13.02
CA MET A 169 29.24 10.56 -11.54
C MET A 169 29.90 9.30 -11.01
N GLY A 170 29.56 8.13 -11.55
CA GLY A 170 30.19 6.85 -11.19
C GLY A 170 31.70 6.81 -11.47
N LYS A 171 32.16 7.62 -12.43
CA LYS A 171 33.58 7.83 -12.75
C LYS A 171 34.24 8.98 -11.97
N GLN A 172 33.50 9.64 -11.08
CA GLN A 172 33.95 10.84 -10.37
C GLN A 172 34.37 11.99 -11.31
N GLN A 173 33.85 12.02 -12.53
CA GLN A 173 34.10 13.08 -13.51
C GLN A 173 33.05 14.18 -13.35
N TYR A 174 33.07 14.86 -12.21
CA TYR A 174 32.00 15.76 -11.77
C TYR A 174 31.77 16.94 -12.73
N ASP A 175 32.81 17.58 -13.26
CA ASP A 175 32.67 18.68 -14.22
C ASP A 175 31.85 18.30 -15.47
N GLN A 176 32.12 17.11 -16.01
CA GLN A 176 31.41 16.59 -17.17
C GLN A 176 29.99 16.13 -16.79
N ALA A 177 29.82 15.57 -15.59
CA ALA A 177 28.51 15.17 -15.08
C ALA A 177 27.58 16.37 -14.92
N VAL A 178 28.07 17.47 -14.34
CA VAL A 178 27.34 18.74 -14.22
C VAL A 178 26.89 19.22 -15.60
N THR A 179 27.80 19.25 -16.58
CA THR A 179 27.48 19.66 -17.96
C THR A 179 26.36 18.79 -18.56
N ALA A 180 26.42 17.47 -18.36
CA ALA A 180 25.42 16.54 -18.88
C ALA A 180 24.05 16.71 -18.18
N PHE A 181 24.03 16.85 -16.86
CA PHE A 181 22.78 17.08 -16.13
C PHE A 181 22.17 18.45 -16.42
N GLN A 182 22.98 19.51 -16.59
CA GLN A 182 22.51 20.81 -17.05
C GLN A 182 21.83 20.69 -18.40
N ARG A 183 22.45 19.99 -19.35
CA ARG A 183 21.85 19.79 -20.68
C ARG A 183 20.55 19.01 -20.62
N SER A 184 20.47 18.01 -19.74
CA SER A 184 19.23 17.27 -19.47
C SER A 184 18.14 18.20 -18.92
N ASN A 185 18.46 19.06 -17.95
CA ASN A 185 17.55 20.03 -17.34
C ASN A 185 17.11 21.13 -18.32
N ASP A 186 17.97 21.57 -19.23
CA ASP A 186 17.63 22.55 -20.27
C ASP A 186 16.59 22.01 -21.26
N LEU A 187 16.65 20.70 -21.54
CA LEU A 187 15.75 20.03 -22.48
C LEU A 187 14.43 19.61 -21.80
N LEU A 188 14.49 19.26 -20.51
CA LEU A 188 13.36 18.84 -19.72
C LEU A 188 13.42 19.46 -18.32
N ALA A 189 12.88 20.68 -18.23
CA ALA A 189 12.87 21.47 -16.99
C ALA A 189 11.84 20.96 -15.98
N ASP A 190 12.03 21.35 -14.71
CA ASP A 190 11.13 21.03 -13.58
C ASP A 190 10.91 19.52 -13.35
N GLU A 191 11.85 18.67 -13.77
CA GLU A 191 11.87 17.25 -13.40
C GLU A 191 12.66 17.05 -12.10
N PRO A 192 12.02 16.62 -10.99
CA PRO A 192 12.67 16.55 -9.67
C PRO A 192 13.93 15.68 -9.67
N GLY A 193 13.89 14.54 -10.38
CA GLY A 193 15.04 13.64 -10.47
C GLY A 193 16.27 14.27 -11.13
N ILE A 194 16.07 15.13 -12.14
CA ILE A 194 17.14 15.85 -12.83
C ILE A 194 17.69 16.94 -11.91
N LEU A 195 16.81 17.70 -11.24
CA LEU A 195 17.20 18.74 -10.29
C LEU A 195 18.06 18.20 -9.15
N PHE A 196 17.68 17.07 -8.54
CA PHE A 196 18.46 16.45 -7.47
C PHE A 196 19.79 15.89 -7.97
N ALA A 197 19.83 15.28 -9.16
CA ALA A 197 21.07 14.76 -9.73
C ALA A 197 22.05 15.88 -10.11
N LEU A 198 21.55 17.00 -10.63
CA LEU A 198 22.36 18.19 -10.90
C LEU A 198 22.90 18.81 -9.61
N ALA A 199 22.06 18.94 -8.57
CA ALA A 199 22.49 19.43 -7.26
C ALA A 199 23.59 18.55 -6.65
N ASP A 200 23.42 17.23 -6.69
CA ASP A 200 24.42 16.27 -6.21
C ASP A 200 25.73 16.39 -7.01
N ALA A 201 25.66 16.49 -8.34
CA ALA A 201 26.84 16.67 -9.18
C ALA A 201 27.60 17.99 -8.89
N LEU A 202 26.88 19.09 -8.70
CA LEU A 202 27.46 20.39 -8.32
C LEU A 202 28.08 20.34 -6.91
N ALA A 203 27.45 19.63 -5.98
CA ALA A 203 28.00 19.43 -4.65
C ALA A 203 29.31 18.63 -4.71
N MET A 204 29.32 17.51 -5.44
CA MET A 204 30.52 16.69 -5.63
C MET A 204 31.64 17.42 -6.37
N GLN A 205 31.31 18.29 -7.33
CA GLN A 205 32.27 19.18 -7.97
C GLN A 205 32.93 20.16 -6.98
N ASN A 206 32.19 20.58 -5.95
CA ASN A 206 32.62 21.54 -4.93
C ASN A 206 32.94 20.87 -3.58
N ASP A 207 33.59 19.70 -3.59
CA ASP A 207 34.05 18.97 -2.40
C ASP A 207 32.93 18.68 -1.38
N GLY A 208 31.72 18.42 -1.86
CA GLY A 208 30.53 18.13 -1.07
C GLY A 208 29.79 19.37 -0.56
N ASN A 209 30.17 20.59 -0.96
CA ASN A 209 29.46 21.81 -0.57
C ASN A 209 28.10 21.92 -1.27
N LEU A 210 27.03 21.81 -0.48
CA LEU A 210 25.64 21.92 -0.95
C LEU A 210 25.11 23.36 -0.89
N LEU A 211 25.84 24.31 -0.30
CA LEU A 211 25.34 25.67 -0.14
C LEU A 211 25.34 26.44 -1.47
N GLY A 212 24.34 27.31 -1.64
CA GLY A 212 24.19 28.13 -2.84
C GLY A 212 23.29 27.47 -3.89
N GLU A 213 23.81 27.31 -5.11
CA GLU A 213 23.04 26.75 -6.24
C GLU A 213 22.54 25.31 -6.00
N PRO A 214 23.34 24.37 -5.45
CA PRO A 214 22.85 23.02 -5.19
C PRO A 214 21.64 23.01 -4.24
N GLU A 215 21.69 23.78 -3.14
CA GLU A 215 20.56 23.91 -2.22
C GLU A 215 19.32 24.51 -2.88
N ALA A 216 19.49 25.49 -3.79
CA ALA A 216 18.37 26.07 -4.53
C ALA A 216 17.68 25.02 -5.43
N LEU A 217 18.46 24.19 -6.13
CA LEU A 217 17.95 23.09 -6.95
C LEU A 217 17.24 22.03 -6.10
N VAL A 218 17.81 21.67 -4.93
CA VAL A 218 17.19 20.73 -3.99
C VAL A 218 15.85 21.28 -3.48
N LYS A 219 15.79 22.56 -3.09
CA LYS A 219 14.54 23.20 -2.65
C LYS A 219 13.48 23.15 -3.75
N ARG A 220 13.85 23.54 -4.97
CA ARG A 220 12.94 23.49 -6.12
C ARG A 220 12.46 22.06 -6.40
N GLY A 221 13.35 21.08 -6.35
CA GLY A 221 12.99 19.67 -6.51
C GLY A 221 12.02 19.18 -5.44
N LEU A 222 12.19 19.60 -4.18
CA LEU A 222 11.30 19.24 -3.08
C LEU A 222 9.96 19.98 -3.10
N GLU A 223 9.87 21.17 -3.71
CA GLU A 223 8.57 21.82 -3.98
C GLU A 223 7.73 20.96 -4.92
N LEU A 224 8.36 20.35 -5.92
CA LEU A 224 7.72 19.52 -6.94
C LEU A 224 7.47 18.09 -6.45
N ALA A 225 8.43 17.52 -5.71
CA ALA A 225 8.35 16.18 -5.14
C ALA A 225 8.78 16.17 -3.66
N PRO A 226 7.87 16.50 -2.72
CA PRO A 226 8.20 16.67 -1.30
C PRO A 226 8.70 15.40 -0.58
N ARG A 227 8.48 14.23 -1.18
CA ARG A 227 8.83 12.92 -0.61
C ARG A 227 9.83 12.15 -1.46
N PHE A 228 10.69 12.86 -2.19
CA PHE A 228 11.73 12.23 -2.98
C PHE A 228 12.91 11.86 -2.07
N PRO A 229 13.31 10.59 -1.95
CA PRO A 229 14.32 10.16 -0.96
C PRO A 229 15.66 10.89 -1.11
N ASN A 230 16.18 11.00 -2.34
CA ASN A 230 17.44 11.70 -2.60
C ASN A 230 17.34 13.21 -2.26
N GLY A 231 16.19 13.83 -2.55
CA GLY A 231 15.95 15.23 -2.23
C GLY A 231 15.98 15.51 -0.74
N LEU A 232 15.31 14.66 0.05
CA LEU A 232 15.31 14.78 1.52
C LEU A 232 16.69 14.53 2.12
N TRP A 233 17.46 13.59 1.56
CA TRP A 233 18.85 13.37 1.92
C TRP A 233 19.71 14.63 1.70
N LEU A 234 19.73 15.15 0.47
CA LEU A 234 20.50 16.34 0.10
C LEU A 234 20.06 17.58 0.87
N ALA A 235 18.76 17.74 1.12
CA ALA A 235 18.23 18.87 1.91
C ALA A 235 18.68 18.80 3.37
N GLY A 236 18.72 17.60 3.96
CA GLY A 236 19.24 17.41 5.30
C GLY A 236 20.73 17.73 5.40
N MET A 237 21.52 17.26 4.42
CA MET A 237 22.95 17.58 4.32
C MET A 237 23.20 19.09 4.15
N ALA A 238 22.44 19.76 3.27
CA ALA A 238 22.55 21.22 3.07
C ALA A 238 22.17 22.00 4.35
N ALA A 239 21.10 21.57 5.03
CA ALA A 239 20.65 22.15 6.29
C ALA A 239 21.70 22.01 7.40
N GLU A 240 22.36 20.85 7.49
CA GLU A 240 23.44 20.60 8.43
C GLU A 240 24.65 21.53 8.17
N GLN A 241 25.07 21.66 6.89
CA GLN A 241 26.18 22.54 6.51
C GLN A 241 25.93 24.01 6.85
N ARG A 242 24.69 24.49 6.72
CA ARG A 242 24.29 25.84 7.17
C ARG A 242 23.94 25.93 8.66
N LYS A 243 24.17 24.86 9.43
CA LYS A 243 23.95 24.76 10.89
C LYS A 243 22.48 24.90 11.31
N ASP A 244 21.55 24.65 10.41
CA ASP A 244 20.13 24.54 10.75
C ASP A 244 19.82 23.08 11.09
N TYR A 245 20.28 22.68 12.26
CA TYR A 245 20.17 21.30 12.75
C TYR A 245 18.71 20.87 12.92
N ARG A 246 17.81 21.82 13.23
CA ARG A 246 16.37 21.57 13.24
C ARG A 246 15.87 21.15 11.86
N ALA A 247 16.17 21.89 10.80
CA ALA A 247 15.76 21.51 9.45
C ALA A 247 16.42 20.18 9.00
N ALA A 248 17.70 19.97 9.31
CA ALA A 248 18.40 18.72 8.98
C ALA A 248 17.73 17.50 9.63
N HIS A 249 17.45 17.59 10.93
CA HIS A 249 16.73 16.57 11.69
C HIS A 249 15.36 16.26 11.08
N LEU A 250 14.58 17.29 10.70
CA LEU A 250 13.27 17.12 10.08
C LEU A 250 13.34 16.40 8.71
N TYR A 251 14.27 16.78 7.83
CA TYR A 251 14.40 16.15 6.51
C TYR A 251 14.81 14.68 6.62
N TRP A 252 15.80 14.38 7.47
CA TRP A 252 16.26 13.01 7.68
C TRP A 252 15.21 12.15 8.39
N THR A 253 14.42 12.73 9.30
CA THR A 253 13.28 12.04 9.92
C THR A 253 12.21 11.68 8.89
N GLN A 254 11.90 12.58 7.96
CA GLN A 254 10.96 12.30 6.85
C GLN A 254 11.50 11.25 5.87
N LEU A 255 12.83 11.16 5.71
CA LEU A 255 13.48 10.20 4.83
C LEU A 255 13.37 8.75 5.35
N LEU A 256 13.50 8.53 6.66
CA LEU A 256 13.52 7.18 7.27
C LEU A 256 12.43 6.20 6.78
N PRO A 257 11.13 6.56 6.73
CA PRO A 257 10.10 5.63 6.25
C PRO A 257 10.21 5.31 4.76
N LEU A 258 10.84 6.18 3.96
CA LEU A 258 10.96 6.01 2.51
C LEU A 258 12.11 5.08 2.10
N ILE A 259 13.04 4.82 3.02
CA ILE A 259 14.21 3.94 2.81
C ILE A 259 14.17 2.70 3.71
N ALA A 260 12.99 2.36 4.24
CA ALA A 260 12.81 1.30 5.24
C ALA A 260 13.22 -0.10 4.72
N ASP A 261 13.27 -0.29 3.41
CA ASP A 261 13.72 -1.50 2.71
C ASP A 261 15.26 -1.63 2.67
N ASN A 262 16.00 -0.58 3.04
CA ASN A 262 17.45 -0.58 3.14
C ASN A 262 17.91 -0.34 4.60
N PRO A 263 18.07 -1.42 5.41
CA PRO A 263 18.47 -1.31 6.81
C PRO A 263 19.80 -0.59 7.05
N GLY A 264 20.73 -0.68 6.09
CA GLY A 264 22.03 -0.01 6.17
C GLY A 264 21.89 1.50 6.14
N SER A 265 21.18 2.01 5.13
CA SER A 265 20.88 3.46 5.03
C SER A 265 20.04 3.93 6.21
N VAL A 266 19.05 3.16 6.66
CA VAL A 266 18.28 3.51 7.87
C VAL A 266 19.18 3.68 9.09
N SER A 267 20.15 2.79 9.29
CA SER A 267 21.09 2.88 10.42
C SER A 267 21.97 4.12 10.31
N GLU A 268 22.44 4.47 9.10
CA GLU A 268 23.25 5.65 8.85
C GLU A 268 22.48 6.94 9.16
N ILE A 269 21.26 7.09 8.61
CA ILE A 269 20.41 8.27 8.86
C ILE A 269 20.07 8.41 10.34
N LYS A 270 19.76 7.30 11.03
CA LYS A 270 19.52 7.31 12.48
C LYS A 270 20.75 7.76 13.26
N GLY A 271 21.95 7.38 12.82
CA GLY A 271 23.21 7.83 13.42
C GLY A 271 23.38 9.35 13.28
N LEU A 272 23.11 9.90 12.11
CA LEU A 272 23.15 11.36 11.88
C LEU A 272 22.14 12.10 12.75
N ILE A 273 20.89 11.62 12.80
CA ILE A 273 19.85 12.18 13.68
C ILE A 273 20.29 12.15 15.14
N ALA A 274 20.81 11.01 15.63
CA ALA A 274 21.28 10.88 17.01
C ALA A 274 22.42 11.84 17.34
N MET A 275 23.35 12.07 16.41
CA MET A 275 24.42 13.07 16.61
C MET A 275 23.86 14.49 16.75
N LEU A 276 22.81 14.83 15.99
CA LEU A 276 22.13 16.12 16.14
C LEU A 276 21.41 16.22 17.49
N GLU A 277 20.73 15.14 17.92
CA GLU A 277 20.02 15.09 19.20
C GLU A 277 20.95 15.13 20.41
N GLU A 278 22.13 14.52 20.33
CA GLU A 278 23.16 14.63 21.38
C GLU A 278 23.67 16.06 21.51
N ARG A 279 23.85 16.74 20.37
CA ARG A 279 24.29 18.14 20.32
C ARG A 279 23.21 19.10 20.82
N GLU A 280 21.96 18.89 20.41
CA GLU A 280 20.80 19.70 20.74
C GLU A 280 19.67 18.79 21.25
N PRO A 281 19.63 18.51 22.58
CA PRO A 281 18.69 17.55 23.18
C PRO A 281 17.21 17.85 22.93
N GLU A 282 16.87 19.11 22.66
CA GLU A 282 15.54 19.55 22.27
C GLU A 282 15.08 18.96 20.93
N LEU A 283 15.99 18.59 20.03
CA LEU A 283 15.67 17.95 18.75
C LEU A 283 15.11 16.54 18.92
N ALA A 284 15.43 15.83 20.01
CA ALA A 284 14.91 14.48 20.26
C ALA A 284 13.37 14.44 20.44
N GLY A 285 12.77 15.59 20.77
CA GLY A 285 11.32 15.79 20.80
C GLY A 285 10.75 16.32 19.47
N ILE A 286 11.60 16.79 18.55
CA ILE A 286 11.23 17.30 17.22
C ILE A 286 11.19 16.15 16.23
N VAL A 287 10.46 15.10 16.57
CA VAL A 287 10.11 14.13 15.54
C VAL A 287 9.05 14.83 14.68
N ASN A 288 9.26 14.92 13.37
CA ASN A 288 8.18 15.19 12.40
C ASN A 288 7.23 13.96 12.34
N THR A 289 6.88 13.41 13.51
CA THR A 289 5.81 12.45 13.71
C THR A 289 4.47 13.16 13.82
N GLY A 290 4.45 14.49 13.89
CA GLY A 290 3.24 15.27 13.82
C GLY A 290 2.73 15.41 12.39
N ALA A 291 1.48 15.02 12.16
CA ALA A 291 0.82 15.37 10.91
C ALA A 291 0.77 16.91 10.80
N SER A 292 0.98 17.44 9.59
CA SER A 292 1.00 18.88 9.32
C SER A 292 0.26 19.16 8.02
N LEU A 293 -0.73 20.04 8.07
CA LEU A 293 -1.64 20.36 6.98
C LEU A 293 -1.48 21.82 6.59
N ASN A 294 -1.03 22.07 5.35
CA ASN A 294 -0.96 23.42 4.78
C ASN A 294 -2.28 23.79 4.13
N LEU A 295 -2.90 24.87 4.60
CA LEU A 295 -4.27 25.26 4.30
C LEU A 295 -4.32 26.67 3.70
N VAL A 296 -5.05 26.82 2.60
CA VAL A 296 -5.47 28.11 2.06
C VAL A 296 -6.96 28.24 2.32
N VAL A 297 -7.34 29.23 3.13
CA VAL A 297 -8.73 29.42 3.55
C VAL A 297 -9.27 30.71 2.97
N ASP A 298 -10.42 30.63 2.33
CA ASP A 298 -11.15 31.76 1.77
C ASP A 298 -12.67 31.62 2.02
N ILE A 299 -13.43 32.68 1.72
CA ILE A 299 -14.88 32.73 1.84
C ILE A 299 -15.50 33.24 0.53
N SER A 300 -16.59 32.60 0.11
CA SER A 300 -17.37 33.06 -1.05
C SER A 300 -17.88 34.51 -0.88
N ALA A 301 -17.90 35.27 -1.96
CA ALA A 301 -18.31 36.68 -1.95
C ALA A 301 -19.72 36.89 -1.36
N ASP A 302 -20.65 35.98 -1.68
CA ASP A 302 -22.03 36.02 -1.20
C ASP A 302 -22.10 35.89 0.33
N LEU A 303 -21.38 34.93 0.91
CA LEU A 303 -21.36 34.72 2.37
C LEU A 303 -20.52 35.78 3.10
N LYS A 304 -19.48 36.31 2.46
CA LYS A 304 -18.68 37.43 2.97
C LYS A 304 -19.56 38.66 3.20
N SER A 305 -20.47 38.96 2.27
CA SER A 305 -21.40 40.11 2.37
C SER A 305 -22.43 39.96 3.51
N ARG A 306 -22.69 38.73 3.94
CA ARG A 306 -23.68 38.39 4.99
C ARG A 306 -23.05 38.29 6.39
N SER A 307 -21.74 38.52 6.50
CA SER A 307 -20.97 38.33 7.74
C SER A 307 -20.34 39.65 8.19
N SER A 308 -20.06 39.80 9.50
CA SER A 308 -19.27 40.94 9.96
C SER A 308 -17.77 40.69 9.74
N PRO A 309 -16.97 41.71 9.40
CA PRO A 309 -15.51 41.54 9.23
C PRO A 309 -14.79 41.02 10.48
N GLY A 310 -15.33 41.29 11.68
CA GLY A 310 -14.80 40.79 12.95
C GLY A 310 -15.35 39.43 13.38
N ALA A 311 -16.14 38.75 12.53
CA ALA A 311 -16.68 37.43 12.85
C ALA A 311 -15.54 36.42 13.07
N ALA A 312 -15.71 35.57 14.08
CA ALA A 312 -14.69 34.59 14.43
C ALA A 312 -14.68 33.45 13.38
N VAL A 313 -13.50 33.16 12.83
CA VAL A 313 -13.27 32.04 11.92
C VAL A 313 -12.50 30.97 12.66
N PHE A 314 -12.99 29.74 12.65
CA PHE A 314 -12.32 28.58 13.21
C PHE A 314 -11.89 27.65 12.09
N VAL A 315 -10.59 27.43 11.96
CA VAL A 315 -10.00 26.46 11.04
C VAL A 315 -9.57 25.27 11.87
N TYR A 316 -10.07 24.09 11.56
CA TYR A 316 -9.92 22.91 12.41
C TYR A 316 -9.70 21.63 11.61
N ALA A 317 -9.14 20.64 12.30
CA ALA A 317 -9.13 19.26 11.85
C ALA A 317 -9.72 18.37 12.96
N LYS A 318 -10.57 17.42 12.59
CA LYS A 318 -11.18 16.44 13.50
C LYS A 318 -10.98 15.02 12.98
N ALA A 319 -11.02 14.03 13.86
CA ALA A 319 -10.92 12.63 13.45
C ALA A 319 -12.11 12.27 12.55
N MET A 320 -11.86 11.54 11.45
CA MET A 320 -12.94 11.01 10.61
C MET A 320 -13.76 9.93 11.36
N GLN A 321 -13.08 9.14 12.18
CA GLN A 321 -13.68 8.18 13.11
C GLN A 321 -13.13 8.43 14.51
N GLY A 322 -14.00 8.80 15.46
CA GLY A 322 -13.57 9.13 16.81
C GLY A 322 -14.47 10.18 17.49
N PRO A 323 -14.02 10.76 18.61
CA PRO A 323 -14.77 11.79 19.31
C PRO A 323 -14.94 13.04 18.42
N PRO A 324 -16.08 13.76 18.50
CA PRO A 324 -16.42 14.88 17.61
C PRO A 324 -15.59 16.16 17.88
N MET A 325 -14.61 16.08 18.77
CA MET A 325 -13.79 17.23 19.16
C MET A 325 -12.66 17.47 18.14
N PRO A 326 -12.28 18.74 17.89
CA PRO A 326 -11.13 19.05 17.03
C PRO A 326 -9.83 18.49 17.60
N LEU A 327 -9.04 17.87 16.74
CA LEU A 327 -7.66 17.45 17.02
C LEU A 327 -6.70 18.64 16.97
N ALA A 328 -6.95 19.60 16.08
CA ALA A 328 -6.19 20.84 15.94
C ALA A 328 -7.15 21.97 15.58
N VAL A 329 -6.94 23.17 16.15
CA VAL A 329 -7.80 24.33 15.86
C VAL A 329 -7.03 25.64 15.93
N LYS A 330 -7.28 26.53 14.96
CA LYS A 330 -6.84 27.92 14.99
C LYS A 330 -8.06 28.85 14.90
N LYS A 331 -8.00 29.92 15.68
CA LYS A 331 -9.00 31.00 15.68
C LYS A 331 -8.43 32.20 14.94
N LEU A 332 -9.20 32.71 13.99
CA LEU A 332 -8.92 33.87 13.14
C LEU A 332 -10.13 34.80 13.13
N GLN A 333 -10.01 35.93 12.44
CA GLN A 333 -11.11 36.82 12.10
C GLN A 333 -11.43 36.74 10.60
N LEU A 334 -12.67 37.06 10.24
CA LEU A 334 -13.10 37.05 8.83
C LEU A 334 -12.28 38.04 7.98
N SER A 335 -11.83 39.15 8.58
CA SER A 335 -10.94 40.12 7.96
C SER A 335 -9.58 39.56 7.56
N ASP A 336 -9.16 38.42 8.14
CA ASP A 336 -7.88 37.79 7.84
C ASP A 336 -7.93 37.00 6.51
N LEU A 337 -9.13 36.72 5.97
CA LEU A 337 -9.31 35.91 4.77
C LEU A 337 -9.21 36.74 3.47
N PRO A 338 -8.51 36.24 2.42
CA PRO A 338 -7.90 34.91 2.32
C PRO A 338 -6.56 34.79 3.07
N VAL A 339 -6.30 33.61 3.65
CA VAL A 339 -5.09 33.35 4.46
C VAL A 339 -4.48 32.00 4.14
N THR A 340 -3.16 31.90 4.26
CA THR A 340 -2.42 30.62 4.28
C THR A 340 -1.95 30.31 5.69
N LEU A 341 -2.23 29.11 6.19
CA LEU A 341 -1.85 28.67 7.52
C LEU A 341 -1.51 27.18 7.56
N THR A 342 -0.82 26.76 8.61
CA THR A 342 -0.55 25.35 8.88
C THR A 342 -1.28 24.90 10.13
N LEU A 343 -1.94 23.73 10.08
CA LEU A 343 -2.43 23.00 11.25
C LEU A 343 -1.52 21.80 11.51
N SER A 344 -1.06 21.63 12.74
CA SER A 344 -0.14 20.57 13.13
C SER A 344 -0.48 19.98 14.49
N ASP A 345 0.23 18.93 14.88
CA ASP A 345 0.17 18.38 16.25
C ASP A 345 0.47 19.40 17.35
N ALA A 346 1.20 20.49 17.06
CA ALA A 346 1.45 21.57 18.01
C ALA A 346 0.19 22.40 18.32
N ASP A 347 -0.82 22.33 17.43
CA ASP A 347 -2.09 23.02 17.57
C ASP A 347 -3.14 22.15 18.29
N ALA A 348 -2.72 20.99 18.83
CA ALA A 348 -3.60 20.07 19.54
C ALA A 348 -3.92 20.54 20.96
N MET A 349 -5.20 20.53 21.32
CA MET A 349 -5.64 20.91 22.67
C MET A 349 -5.35 19.84 23.73
N MET A 350 -5.12 18.59 23.31
CA MET A 350 -4.85 17.47 24.21
C MET A 350 -3.58 16.71 23.74
N PRO A 351 -2.66 16.37 24.66
CA PRO A 351 -1.42 15.67 24.30
C PRO A 351 -1.62 14.29 23.66
N THR A 352 -2.77 13.64 23.91
CA THR A 352 -3.07 12.26 23.49
C THR A 352 -3.97 12.17 22.25
N LEU A 353 -4.59 13.27 21.83
CA LEU A 353 -5.49 13.34 20.66
C LEU A 353 -4.90 14.32 19.66
N LYS A 354 -3.89 13.85 18.93
CA LYS A 354 -3.13 14.63 17.96
C LYS A 354 -3.54 14.30 16.53
N LEU A 355 -3.19 15.18 15.59
CA LEU A 355 -3.49 14.99 14.17
C LEU A 355 -2.80 13.73 13.63
N SER A 356 -1.54 13.49 14.02
CA SER A 356 -0.72 12.32 13.67
C SER A 356 -1.27 10.96 14.07
N THR A 357 -2.19 10.95 15.04
CA THR A 357 -2.74 9.69 15.59
C THR A 357 -3.76 9.05 14.65
N PHE A 358 -4.31 9.82 13.70
CA PHE A 358 -5.40 9.39 12.83
C PHE A 358 -4.96 9.42 11.39
N ASP A 359 -5.02 8.30 10.68
CA ASP A 359 -4.63 8.23 9.26
C ASP A 359 -5.48 9.16 8.38
N GLN A 360 -6.78 9.27 8.69
CA GLN A 360 -7.72 10.12 7.97
C GLN A 360 -8.42 11.11 8.91
N VAL A 361 -8.46 12.37 8.48
CA VAL A 361 -9.08 13.47 9.20
C VAL A 361 -10.05 14.22 8.31
N ILE A 362 -11.00 14.92 8.95
CA ILE A 362 -11.87 15.89 8.31
C ILE A 362 -11.29 17.26 8.61
N VAL A 363 -11.03 18.06 7.57
CA VAL A 363 -10.46 19.40 7.70
C VAL A 363 -11.51 20.41 7.29
N GLY A 364 -11.73 21.44 8.09
CA GLY A 364 -12.80 22.39 7.84
C GLY A 364 -12.50 23.80 8.32
N ALA A 365 -13.27 24.73 7.79
CA ALA A 365 -13.27 26.13 8.21
C ALA A 365 -14.72 26.57 8.47
N ARG A 366 -14.92 27.34 9.55
CA ARG A 366 -16.24 27.83 9.96
C ARG A 366 -16.19 29.29 10.38
N VAL A 367 -17.11 30.10 9.87
CA VAL A 367 -17.47 31.41 10.43
C VAL A 367 -18.52 31.19 11.49
N SER A 368 -18.20 31.49 12.75
CA SER A 368 -19.09 31.29 13.89
C SER A 368 -19.84 32.57 14.22
N SER A 369 -21.18 32.48 14.20
CA SER A 369 -22.07 33.58 14.60
C SER A 369 -22.07 33.79 16.11
N SER A 370 -21.79 32.75 16.90
CA SER A 370 -21.75 32.80 18.37
C SER A 370 -20.37 33.07 18.96
N GLY A 371 -19.33 33.12 18.12
CA GLY A 371 -17.93 33.26 18.55
C GLY A 371 -17.34 32.00 19.21
N LYS A 372 -18.06 30.88 19.18
CA LYS A 372 -17.62 29.57 19.72
C LYS A 372 -17.27 28.59 18.58
N PRO A 373 -16.32 27.67 18.80
CA PRO A 373 -15.92 26.70 17.77
C PRO A 373 -16.98 25.62 17.47
N VAL A 374 -17.96 25.44 18.36
CA VAL A 374 -19.03 24.44 18.21
C VAL A 374 -20.00 24.86 17.11
N ALA A 375 -20.40 23.91 16.26
CA ALA A 375 -21.31 24.15 15.15
C ALA A 375 -22.68 24.61 15.63
N GLN A 376 -23.22 25.68 15.04
CA GLN A 376 -24.58 26.13 15.28
C GLN A 376 -25.32 26.42 13.97
N THR A 377 -26.64 26.36 14.02
CA THR A 377 -27.51 26.71 12.89
C THR A 377 -27.25 28.16 12.47
N GLY A 378 -27.03 28.37 11.17
CA GLY A 378 -26.71 29.67 10.60
C GLY A 378 -25.21 30.00 10.51
N ASP A 379 -24.32 29.15 11.01
CA ASP A 379 -22.88 29.28 10.77
C ASP A 379 -22.55 28.99 9.31
N PHE A 380 -21.53 29.67 8.78
CA PHE A 380 -21.01 29.37 7.45
C PHE A 380 -19.83 28.43 7.55
N TYR A 381 -19.76 27.40 6.72
CA TYR A 381 -18.71 26.40 6.83
C TYR A 381 -18.32 25.77 5.49
N THR A 382 -17.21 25.05 5.53
CA THR A 382 -16.79 24.07 4.53
C THR A 382 -16.04 22.96 5.24
N GLU A 383 -16.20 21.71 4.80
CA GLU A 383 -15.47 20.55 5.33
C GLU A 383 -15.02 19.68 4.15
N LEU A 384 -13.76 19.25 4.20
CA LEU A 384 -13.18 18.25 3.31
C LEU A 384 -12.98 16.97 4.11
N GLU A 385 -13.58 15.88 3.64
CA GLU A 385 -13.50 14.57 4.28
C GLU A 385 -12.29 13.76 3.79
N ALA A 386 -11.88 12.76 4.59
CA ALA A 386 -10.86 11.77 4.24
C ALA A 386 -9.49 12.33 3.81
N VAL A 387 -9.05 13.43 4.42
CA VAL A 387 -7.69 13.95 4.22
C VAL A 387 -6.69 13.03 4.92
N ASP A 388 -5.71 12.50 4.17
CA ASP A 388 -4.61 11.71 4.73
C ASP A 388 -3.71 12.62 5.58
N SER A 389 -3.68 12.39 6.89
CA SER A 389 -2.88 13.21 7.80
C SER A 389 -1.39 12.84 7.77
N LYS A 390 -1.07 11.59 7.40
CA LYS A 390 0.30 11.07 7.31
C LYS A 390 0.94 11.46 5.99
N ASN A 391 0.14 11.57 4.94
CA ASN A 391 0.58 11.96 3.59
C ASN A 391 -0.34 13.03 2.98
N PRO A 392 -0.44 14.22 3.59
CA PRO A 392 -1.34 15.24 3.10
C PRO A 392 -0.86 15.80 1.74
N PRO A 393 -1.79 16.29 0.90
CA PRO A 393 -1.42 17.03 -0.29
C PRO A 393 -0.62 18.28 0.10
N ALA A 394 0.26 18.74 -0.80
CA ALA A 394 1.16 19.88 -0.54
C ALA A 394 0.42 21.15 -0.07
N GLN A 395 -0.82 21.31 -0.54
CA GLN A 395 -1.72 22.40 -0.14
C GLN A 395 -3.18 21.93 -0.20
N ILE A 396 -3.98 22.33 0.78
CA ILE A 396 -5.42 22.08 0.86
C ILE A 396 -6.15 23.42 0.78
N THR A 397 -7.08 23.55 -0.17
CA THR A 397 -7.88 24.77 -0.31
C THR A 397 -9.25 24.57 0.32
N LEU A 398 -9.66 25.49 1.19
CA LEU A 398 -10.97 25.51 1.84
C LEU A 398 -11.68 26.80 1.48
N THR A 399 -12.78 26.70 0.73
CA THR A 399 -13.66 27.84 0.42
C THR A 399 -14.95 27.72 1.21
N ILE A 400 -15.21 28.68 2.10
CA ILE A 400 -16.44 28.71 2.91
C ILE A 400 -17.61 29.14 2.02
N ASP A 401 -18.50 28.18 1.75
CA ASP A 401 -19.62 28.32 0.80
C ASP A 401 -20.94 27.66 1.27
N GLN A 402 -20.93 26.91 2.37
CA GLN A 402 -22.13 26.26 2.92
C GLN A 402 -22.68 27.01 4.14
N VAL A 403 -23.98 26.81 4.41
CA VAL A 403 -24.68 27.31 5.61
C VAL A 403 -25.16 26.11 6.42
N LYS A 404 -24.94 26.14 7.74
CA LYS A 404 -25.24 25.04 8.66
C LYS A 404 -26.68 24.99 9.15
#